data_AF-A0A949XFG5-F1
#
_entry.id   AF-A0A949XFG5-F1
#
_cell.length_a   1.000
_cell.length_b   1.000
_cell.length_c   1.000
_cell.angle_alpha   90.00
_cell.angle_beta   90.00
_cell.angle_gamma   90.00
#
_symmetry.space_group_name_H-M   'P 1'
#
loop_
_entity.id
_entity.type
_entity.pdbx_description
1 polymer ?
#
loop_
_entity_poly.entity_id
_entity_poly.type
_entity_poly.pdbx_seq_one_letter_code
_entity_poly.pdbx_strand_id
1 'polypeptide(L)' 'MNLTPLEGRSLVAALRTELDPQAASLFQDRELLLAPPFLTIPAVSQAVAGSSLLLGAQNVHFENKGAFTGE' A
#
# COMPACT_ATOMS: atom_id res chain seq x y z
N MET A 1 10.76 -9.68 2.37
CA MET A 1 9.62 -9.20 3.18
C MET A 1 10.14 -8.13 4.13
N ASN A 2 9.75 -6.87 3.94
CA ASN A 2 10.33 -5.71 4.66
C ASN A 2 9.24 -4.92 5.37
N LEU A 3 9.64 -4.21 6.43
CA LEU A 3 8.83 -3.26 7.20
C LEU A 3 7.73 -3.91 8.05
N THR A 4 7.79 -3.58 9.33
CA THR A 4 6.71 -3.78 10.29
C THR A 4 5.51 -2.87 9.99
N PRO A 5 4.33 -3.10 10.61
CA PRO A 5 3.18 -2.21 10.48
C PRO A 5 3.48 -0.74 10.82
N LEU A 6 4.33 -0.48 11.82
CA LEU A 6 4.71 0.88 12.19
C LEU A 6 5.59 1.52 11.11
N GLU A 7 6.62 0.83 10.65
CA GLU A 7 7.52 1.33 9.61
C GLU A 7 6.79 1.55 8.27
N GLY A 8 5.82 0.68 7.93
CA GLY A 8 4.97 0.85 6.76
C GLY A 8 4.15 2.15 6.81
N ARG A 9 3.56 2.48 7.97
CA ARG A 9 2.87 3.77 8.15
C ARG A 9 3.82 4.95 8.04
N SER A 10 5.01 4.86 8.64
CA SER A 10 6.01 5.91 8.57
C SER A 10 6.46 6.18 7.13
N LEU A 11 6.64 5.13 6.33
CA LEU A 11 6.95 5.28 4.91
C LEU A 11 5.83 6.00 4.15
N VAL A 12 4.57 5.63 4.39
CA VAL A 12 3.42 6.32 3.75
C VAL A 12 3.37 7.79 4.14
N ALA A 13 3.57 8.12 5.42
CA ALA A 13 3.58 9.51 5.88
C ALA A 13 4.69 10.34 5.20
N ALA A 14 5.88 9.76 5.04
CA ALA A 14 6.97 10.39 4.31
C ALA A 14 6.64 10.61 2.83
N LEU A 15 6.09 9.59 2.15
CA LEU A 15 5.68 9.70 0.75
C LEU A 15 4.60 10.77 0.55
N ARG A 16 3.59 10.82 1.41
CA ARG A 16 2.53 11.83 1.33
C ARG A 16 3.06 13.24 1.51
N THR A 17 3.99 13.44 2.45
CA THR A 17 4.63 14.75 2.67
C THR A 17 5.28 15.27 1.39
N GLU A 18 5.93 14.40 0.62
CA GLU A 18 6.60 14.76 -0.63
C GLU A 18 5.64 14.86 -1.82
N LEU A 19 4.65 13.96 -1.92
CA LEU A 19 3.87 13.77 -3.13
C LEU A 19 2.52 14.50 -3.13
N ASP A 20 1.86 14.65 -1.97
CA ASP A 20 0.54 15.30 -1.88
C ASP A 20 0.57 16.76 -2.43
N PRO A 21 1.61 17.59 -2.17
CA PRO A 21 1.67 18.96 -2.71
C PRO A 21 1.71 19.04 -4.24
N GLN A 22 2.17 17.98 -4.90
CA GLN A 22 2.33 17.91 -6.36
C GLN A 22 1.36 16.94 -7.01
N ALA A 23 0.39 16.39 -6.25
CA ALA A 23 -0.49 15.32 -6.71
C ALA A 23 -1.26 15.70 -7.99
N ALA A 24 -1.71 16.96 -8.09
CA ALA A 24 -2.48 17.44 -9.23
C ALA A 24 -1.72 17.34 -10.57
N SER A 25 -0.39 17.44 -10.58
CA SER A 25 0.43 17.29 -11.78
C SER A 25 1.03 15.89 -11.89
N LEU A 26 1.50 15.32 -10.78
CA LEU A 26 2.18 14.02 -10.76
C LEU A 26 1.28 12.88 -11.19
N PHE A 27 -0.02 12.91 -10.88
CA PHE A 27 -0.94 11.80 -11.15
C PHE A 27 -1.81 12.01 -12.41
N GLN A 28 -1.39 12.89 -13.33
CA GLN A 28 -2.10 13.10 -14.61
C GLN A 28 -1.84 11.98 -15.62
N ASP A 29 -0.63 11.42 -15.63
CA ASP A 29 -0.16 10.46 -16.63
C ASP A 29 0.42 9.16 -16.04
N ARG A 30 0.42 9.03 -14.71
CA ARG A 30 0.96 7.86 -14.00
C ARG A 30 0.22 7.63 -12.67
N GLU A 31 0.35 6.41 -12.18
CA GLU A 31 -0.17 5.97 -10.88
C GLU A 31 0.97 5.52 -9.98
N LEU A 32 0.81 5.67 -8.67
CA LEU A 32 1.75 5.15 -7.69
C LEU A 32 1.04 4.16 -6.76
N LEU A 33 1.59 2.95 -6.66
CA LEU A 33 1.03 1.86 -5.87
C LEU A 33 2.05 1.35 -4.84
N LEU A 34 1.56 1.06 -3.64
CA LEU A 34 2.30 0.36 -2.60
C LEU A 34 1.78 -1.08 -2.46
N ALA A 35 2.68 -2.06 -2.48
CA ALA A 35 2.36 -3.47 -2.20
C ALA A 35 3.17 -3.94 -0.97
N PRO A 36 2.69 -3.69 0.26
CA PRO A 36 3.39 -4.10 1.49
C PRO A 36 3.22 -5.61 1.77
N PRO A 37 3.99 -6.18 2.72
CA PRO A 37 3.72 -7.53 3.22
C PRO A 37 2.29 -7.68 3.76
N PHE A 38 1.73 -8.88 3.65
CA PHE A 38 0.33 -9.18 4.01
C PHE A 38 -0.09 -8.62 5.38
N LEU A 39 0.69 -8.89 6.43
CA LEU A 39 0.40 -8.43 7.79
C LEU A 39 0.48 -6.90 7.97
N THR A 40 1.12 -6.19 7.04
CA THR A 40 1.30 -4.74 7.05
C THR A 40 0.23 -4.01 6.22
N ILE A 41 -0.51 -4.72 5.34
CA ILE A 41 -1.58 -4.15 4.49
C ILE A 41 -2.58 -3.31 5.31
N PRO A 42 -3.14 -3.75 6.46
CA PRO A 42 -4.14 -2.96 7.17
C PRO A 42 -3.60 -1.61 7.67
N ALA A 43 -2.36 -1.59 8.15
CA ALA A 43 -1.73 -0.37 8.66
C ALA A 43 -1.42 0.62 7.53
N VAL A 44 -0.95 0.13 6.38
CA VAL A 44 -0.70 0.95 5.19
C VAL A 44 -2.02 1.47 4.60
N SER A 45 -3.07 0.64 4.54
CA SER A 45 -4.41 1.02 4.08
C SER A 45 -4.96 2.24 4.81
N GLN A 46 -4.88 2.22 6.14
CA GLN A 46 -5.30 3.36 6.95
C GLN A 46 -4.46 4.62 6.66
N ALA A 47 -3.15 4.47 6.43
CA ALA A 47 -2.26 5.60 6.20
C ALA A 47 -2.40 6.24 4.80
N VAL A 48 -2.74 5.44 3.78
CA VAL A 48 -2.94 5.94 2.40
C VAL A 48 -4.33 6.55 2.19
N ALA A 49 -5.26 6.36 3.13
CA ALA A 49 -6.62 6.89 3.03
C ALA A 49 -6.61 8.41 2.77
N GLY A 50 -7.36 8.83 1.73
CA GLY A 50 -7.47 10.21 1.30
C GLY A 50 -6.28 10.76 0.49
N SER A 51 -5.29 9.93 0.16
CA SER A 51 -4.19 10.28 -0.77
C SER A 51 -4.47 9.78 -2.19
N SER A 52 -3.61 10.16 -3.15
CA SER A 52 -3.61 9.60 -4.51
C SER A 52 -2.84 8.27 -4.62
N LEU A 53 -2.31 7.74 -3.51
CA LEU A 53 -1.55 6.49 -3.48
C LEU A 53 -2.50 5.29 -3.54
N LEU A 54 -2.22 4.36 -4.45
CA LEU A 54 -2.92 3.09 -4.56
C LEU A 54 -2.30 2.05 -3.63
N LEU A 55 -3.09 1.03 -3.29
CA LEU A 55 -2.68 -0.09 -2.44
C LEU A 55 -2.92 -1.41 -3.17
N GLY A 56 -1.91 -2.28 -3.16
CA GLY A 56 -1.98 -3.66 -3.64
C GLY A 56 -1.45 -4.66 -2.62
N ALA A 57 -1.48 -5.94 -3.01
CA ALA A 57 -0.87 -7.04 -2.29
C ALA A 57 0.29 -7.62 -3.11
N GLN A 58 1.23 -8.30 -2.45
CA GLN A 58 2.38 -8.92 -3.13
C GLN A 58 2.05 -10.29 -3.73
N ASN A 59 1.03 -10.97 -3.21
CA ASN A 59 0.60 -12.28 -3.67
C ASN A 59 -0.92 -12.42 -3.48
N VAL A 60 -1.54 -13.33 -4.23
CA VAL A 60 -2.94 -13.74 -4.10
C VAL A 60 -3.10 -15.18 -4.57
N HIS A 61 -3.88 -15.98 -3.84
CA HIS A 61 -4.27 -17.32 -4.28
C HIS A 61 -5.40 -17.24 -5.32
N PHE A 62 -5.40 -18.13 -6.31
CA PHE A 62 -6.35 -18.07 -7.42
C PHE A 62 -7.76 -18.56 -7.05
N GLU A 63 -7.88 -19.43 -6.04
CA GLU A 63 -9.19 -19.84 -5.50
C GLU A 63 -9.68 -18.88 -4.43
N ASN A 64 -10.98 -18.60 -4.44
CA ASN A 64 -11.63 -17.75 -3.44
C ASN A 64 -11.57 -18.31 -2.00
N LYS A 65 -11.55 -19.65 -1.85
CA LYS A 65 -11.46 -20.35 -0.56
C LYS A 65 -11.17 -21.84 -0.73
N GLY A 66 -10.53 -22.47 0.26
CA GLY A 66 -10.35 -23.92 0.33
C GLY A 66 -9.35 -24.34 1.41
N ALA A 67 -8.94 -25.60 1.39
CA ALA A 67 -7.98 -26.17 2.34
C ALA A 67 -6.53 -25.85 1.95
N PHE A 68 -6.19 -24.56 1.87
CA PHE A 68 -4.90 -24.04 1.44
C PHE A 68 -4.18 -23.39 2.61
N THR A 69 -3.58 -24.19 3.50
CA THR A 69 -2.95 -23.68 4.72
C THR A 69 -1.80 -22.72 4.38
N GLY A 70 -1.96 -21.46 4.76
CA GLY A 70 -0.93 -20.42 4.63
C GLY A 70 -1.06 -19.51 3.40
N GLU A 71 -2.03 -19.79 2.53
CA GLU A 71 -2.42 -18.91 1.42
C GLU A 71 -3.44 -17.84 1.86
#